data_AF-A0A925CBM1-F1
#
_entry.id   AF-A0A925CBM1-F1
#
_cell.length_a   1.000
_cell.length_b   1.000
_cell.length_c   1.000
_cell.angle_alpha   90.00
_cell.angle_beta   90.00
_cell.angle_gamma   90.00
#
_symmetry.space_group_name_H-M   'P 1'
#
loop_
_entity.id
_entity.type
_entity.pdbx_description
1 polymer ?
#
loop_
_entity_poly.entity_id
_entity_poly.type
_entity_poly.pdbx_seq_one_letter_code
_entity_poly.pdbx_strand_id
1 'polypeptide(L)'
;MSRSRRPPPLFEVMRQTDPSKVPVAPSAQPPGPRSIAPMTSAIDRTSPRAPVEVRMPETPSSRQPPSRISPSSVVPLPASASSHASNLNQGGSLQSRSPGAAGGTEHRDIDDEMAREGLRRWGVTGSHIAWIGVAVIAALIVVWSVGHWQGREQEKARLLSTVDPGDPPRQVEPDRAAADPLAKPPTSNPGAGKPENSGKQTPAAKPAGAQVAGDPRKPGFNYFTVQQVLHYSTARATAEFMTTNGVPAAAVPMGDKTVDTPQLRANNKPTWKVIVAEGFDSKGYSSPRRPELETKAKTVGMKWARDPKGGFDFSSGFWDKYEP
;
A
#
# COMPACT_ATOMS: atom_id res chain seq x y z
N MET A 1 11.30 -59.06 -36.85
CA MET A 1 12.13 -57.90 -36.47
C MET A 1 11.22 -56.70 -36.23
N SER A 2 10.79 -56.49 -34.98
CA SER A 2 9.85 -55.42 -34.61
C SER A 2 10.60 -54.13 -34.30
N ARG A 3 10.40 -53.09 -35.11
CA ARG A 3 11.02 -51.77 -34.91
C ARG A 3 10.20 -50.95 -33.90
N SER A 4 10.82 -50.67 -32.76
CA SER A 4 10.35 -49.76 -31.71
C SER A 4 10.06 -48.37 -32.29
N ARG A 5 8.81 -47.90 -32.16
CA ARG A 5 8.42 -46.51 -32.43
C ARG A 5 8.50 -45.74 -31.12
N ARG A 6 9.60 -44.99 -30.91
CA ARG A 6 9.66 -43.98 -29.84
C ARG A 6 9.10 -42.65 -30.38
N PRO A 7 8.17 -41.98 -29.67
CA PRO A 7 7.76 -40.64 -30.04
C PRO A 7 8.90 -39.62 -29.80
N PRO A 8 9.02 -38.58 -30.64
CA PRO A 8 10.07 -37.57 -30.51
C PRO A 8 9.86 -36.66 -29.27
N PRO A 9 10.94 -36.05 -28.74
CA PRO A 9 10.87 -35.16 -27.58
C PRO A 9 10.15 -33.83 -27.91
N LEU A 10 9.37 -33.35 -26.93
CA LEU A 10 8.40 -32.25 -27.03
C LEU A 10 8.99 -30.83 -27.12
N PHE A 11 10.31 -30.67 -27.30
CA PHE A 11 10.98 -29.37 -27.14
C PHE A 11 11.27 -28.64 -28.45
N GLU A 12 10.89 -29.20 -29.60
CA GLU A 12 11.32 -28.69 -30.91
C GLU A 12 10.27 -27.85 -31.67
N VAL A 13 9.10 -27.58 -31.06
CA VAL A 13 7.98 -26.88 -31.75
C VAL A 13 7.95 -25.35 -31.51
N MET A 14 8.84 -24.77 -30.69
CA MET A 14 8.76 -23.34 -30.31
C MET A 14 9.90 -22.43 -30.82
N ARG A 15 10.68 -22.82 -31.84
CA ARG A 15 11.77 -21.98 -32.37
C ARG A 15 11.63 -21.51 -33.83
N GLN A 16 10.42 -21.51 -34.37
CA GLN A 16 10.13 -20.88 -35.66
C GLN A 16 9.10 -19.77 -35.50
N THR A 17 9.57 -18.62 -35.00
CA THR A 17 8.93 -17.33 -35.27
C THR A 17 9.93 -16.50 -36.04
N ASP A 18 9.79 -16.53 -37.36
CA ASP A 18 10.53 -15.70 -38.30
C ASP A 18 9.94 -14.28 -38.23
N PRO A 19 10.67 -13.28 -37.71
CA PRO A 19 10.14 -11.92 -37.53
C PRO A 19 10.00 -11.14 -38.84
N SER A 20 10.39 -11.73 -39.98
CA SER A 20 10.44 -11.03 -41.27
C SER A 20 9.12 -11.04 -42.06
N LYS A 21 8.05 -11.65 -41.53
CA LYS A 21 6.77 -11.83 -42.24
C LYS A 21 5.56 -11.35 -41.43
N VAL A 22 5.58 -10.10 -40.99
CA VAL A 22 4.36 -9.44 -40.48
C VAL A 22 3.70 -8.70 -41.65
N PRO A 23 2.49 -9.08 -42.09
CA PRO A 23 1.74 -8.30 -43.05
C PRO A 23 1.42 -6.94 -42.46
N VAL A 24 1.85 -5.88 -43.14
CA VAL A 24 1.54 -4.49 -42.83
C VAL A 24 0.02 -4.32 -42.87
N ALA A 25 -0.60 -4.18 -41.71
CA ALA A 25 -2.00 -3.78 -41.62
C ALA A 25 -2.15 -2.37 -42.20
N PRO A 26 -3.20 -2.10 -43.01
CA PRO A 26 -3.45 -0.76 -43.53
C PRO A 26 -3.68 0.20 -42.35
N SER A 27 -2.89 1.27 -42.31
CA SER A 27 -3.03 2.35 -41.34
C SER A 27 -4.43 2.93 -41.42
N ALA A 28 -5.25 2.65 -40.40
CA ALA A 28 -6.48 3.36 -40.16
C ALA A 28 -6.13 4.80 -39.77
N GLN A 29 -6.42 5.71 -40.69
CA GLN A 29 -6.30 7.14 -40.55
C GLN A 29 -7.09 7.61 -39.30
N PRO A 30 -6.47 8.33 -38.35
CA PRO A 30 -7.20 8.80 -37.17
C PRO A 30 -8.28 9.80 -37.60
N PRO A 31 -9.49 9.75 -37.00
CA PRO A 31 -10.54 10.72 -37.26
C PRO A 31 -10.03 12.11 -36.86
N GLY A 32 -10.09 13.05 -37.80
CA GLY A 32 -9.65 14.43 -37.60
C GLY A 32 -10.36 15.12 -36.43
N PRO A 33 -9.75 16.18 -35.88
CA PRO A 33 -10.32 16.93 -34.76
C PRO A 33 -11.65 17.55 -35.19
N ARG A 34 -12.75 17.10 -34.57
CA ARG A 34 -14.03 17.79 -34.64
C ARG A 34 -13.86 19.15 -33.97
N SER A 35 -13.85 20.20 -34.79
CA SER A 35 -13.93 21.59 -34.38
C SER A 35 -15.27 21.81 -33.67
N ILE A 36 -15.28 21.77 -32.33
CA ILE A 36 -16.43 22.15 -31.53
C ILE A 36 -16.40 23.67 -31.41
N ALA A 37 -17.32 24.33 -32.10
CA ALA A 37 -17.54 25.76 -31.99
C ALA A 37 -17.91 26.14 -30.54
N PRO A 38 -17.44 27.28 -30.01
CA PRO A 38 -17.84 27.75 -28.69
C PRO A 38 -19.28 28.26 -28.76
N MET A 39 -20.22 27.52 -28.16
CA MET A 39 -21.53 28.06 -27.83
C MET A 39 -21.38 29.00 -26.63
N THR A 40 -21.38 30.30 -26.91
CA THR A 40 -21.53 31.37 -25.93
C THR A 40 -22.91 31.29 -25.30
N SER A 41 -23.01 30.61 -24.16
CA SER A 41 -24.19 30.67 -23.30
C SER A 41 -24.06 31.91 -22.41
N ALA A 42 -24.80 32.94 -22.78
CA ALA A 42 -25.09 34.09 -21.93
C ALA A 42 -25.85 33.60 -20.69
N ILE A 43 -25.21 33.65 -19.52
CA ILE A 43 -25.90 33.46 -18.25
C ILE A 43 -26.31 34.84 -17.77
N ASP A 44 -27.61 35.08 -17.95
CA ASP A 44 -28.34 36.24 -17.49
C ASP A 44 -28.22 36.35 -15.96
N ARG A 45 -27.71 37.50 -15.51
CA ARG A 45 -27.70 37.91 -14.11
C ARG A 45 -29.06 38.54 -13.85
N THR A 46 -29.88 37.93 -13.01
CA THR A 46 -30.70 38.63 -12.02
C THR A 46 -31.58 37.65 -11.25
N SER A 47 -31.30 37.47 -9.96
CA SER A 47 -32.35 37.11 -9.00
C SER A 47 -32.10 37.84 -7.69
N PRO A 48 -33.09 38.63 -7.21
CA PRO A 48 -32.93 39.42 -6.01
C PRO A 48 -32.98 38.53 -4.76
N ARG A 49 -32.03 38.83 -3.88
CA ARG A 49 -31.79 38.24 -2.57
C ARG A 49 -32.93 38.60 -1.62
N ALA A 50 -33.72 37.60 -1.20
CA ALA A 50 -34.63 37.74 -0.06
C ALA A 50 -33.84 37.68 1.26
N PRO A 51 -34.24 38.44 2.30
CA PRO A 51 -33.60 38.40 3.61
C PRO A 51 -34.01 37.12 4.36
N VAL A 52 -33.03 36.30 4.72
CA VAL A 52 -33.23 35.14 5.61
C VAL A 52 -33.14 35.64 7.05
N GLU A 53 -34.28 35.55 7.73
CA GLU A 53 -34.47 35.81 9.14
C GLU A 53 -33.71 34.79 9.99
N VAL A 54 -32.78 35.28 10.83
CA VAL A 54 -31.98 34.47 11.75
C VAL A 54 -32.84 34.12 12.95
N ARG A 55 -33.43 32.92 12.92
CA ARG A 55 -34.12 32.33 14.09
C ARG A 55 -33.11 31.51 14.88
N MET A 56 -32.65 32.05 16.02
CA MET A 56 -31.84 31.32 17.00
C MET A 56 -32.67 30.21 17.65
N PRO A 57 -32.24 28.93 17.64
CA PRO A 57 -32.77 27.95 18.55
C PRO A 57 -32.02 27.98 19.89
N GLU A 58 -32.84 27.98 20.92
CA GLU A 58 -32.55 28.05 22.34
C GLU A 58 -31.63 26.93 22.83
N THR A 59 -30.92 27.25 23.90
CA THR A 59 -29.99 26.41 24.65
C THR A 59 -30.76 25.47 25.58
N PRO A 60 -30.64 24.13 25.46
CA PRO A 60 -31.06 23.24 26.54
C PRO A 60 -29.86 22.88 27.43
N SER A 61 -29.86 23.55 28.59
CA SER A 61 -29.84 22.95 29.92
C SER A 61 -28.87 21.79 30.20
N SER A 62 -27.91 22.12 31.06
CA SER A 62 -27.03 21.27 31.83
C SER A 62 -27.76 20.06 32.46
N ARG A 63 -27.37 18.84 32.08
CA ARG A 63 -27.68 17.61 32.82
C ARG A 63 -26.39 16.89 33.22
N GLN A 64 -26.12 17.04 34.51
CA GLN A 64 -25.17 16.34 35.37
C GLN A 64 -25.23 14.81 35.19
N PRO A 65 -24.11 14.09 35.07
CA PRO A 65 -24.06 12.68 35.40
C PRO A 65 -23.65 12.45 36.87
N PRO A 66 -24.27 11.46 37.56
CA PRO A 66 -24.00 11.16 38.95
C PRO A 66 -22.66 10.43 39.14
N SER A 67 -21.97 10.83 40.20
CA SER A 67 -20.87 10.13 40.84
C SER A 67 -21.27 8.70 41.22
N ARG A 68 -20.52 7.69 40.78
CA ARG A 68 -20.59 6.33 41.37
C ARG A 68 -19.23 5.62 41.36
N ILE A 69 -18.52 5.78 42.48
CA ILE A 69 -17.97 4.74 43.37
C ILE A 69 -17.46 3.44 42.70
N SER A 70 -16.11 3.32 42.63
CA SER A 70 -15.19 2.23 43.08
C SER A 70 -15.68 0.75 43.13
N PRO A 71 -14.84 -0.28 42.83
CA PRO A 71 -13.62 -0.55 43.63
C PRO A 71 -12.39 -1.14 42.91
N SER A 72 -11.27 -1.01 43.63
CA SER A 72 -9.98 -1.68 43.50
C SER A 72 -10.07 -3.18 43.19
N SER A 73 -9.32 -3.61 42.18
CA SER A 73 -8.76 -4.97 42.12
C SER A 73 -7.27 -4.84 41.82
N VAL A 74 -6.50 -4.87 42.91
CA VAL A 74 -5.05 -5.07 42.90
C VAL A 74 -4.82 -6.54 42.55
N VAL A 75 -4.28 -6.80 41.36
CA VAL A 75 -3.74 -8.12 40.99
C VAL A 75 -2.21 -8.01 41.08
N PRO A 76 -1.54 -8.79 41.94
CA PRO A 76 -0.09 -8.81 41.99
C PRO A 76 0.49 -9.57 40.79
N LEU A 77 1.38 -8.92 40.03
CA LEU A 77 2.23 -9.56 39.03
C LEU A 77 3.33 -10.38 39.74
N PRO A 78 3.61 -11.63 39.33
CA PRO A 78 4.80 -12.34 39.77
C PRO A 78 6.07 -11.75 39.13
N ALA A 79 7.07 -11.52 39.97
CA ALA A 79 8.42 -11.15 39.57
C ALA A 79 9.06 -12.32 38.81
N SER A 80 9.37 -12.11 37.53
CA SER A 80 10.32 -12.96 36.80
C SER A 80 11.65 -12.25 36.70
N ALA A 81 12.61 -12.81 37.42
CA ALA A 81 14.01 -12.43 37.45
C ALA A 81 14.61 -12.44 36.04
N SER A 82 15.17 -11.30 35.65
CA SER A 82 16.06 -11.17 34.49
C SER A 82 17.49 -11.03 35.02
N SER A 83 18.10 -12.17 35.30
CA SER A 83 19.54 -12.29 35.48
C SER A 83 20.14 -12.71 34.14
N HIS A 84 20.72 -11.78 33.38
CA HIS A 84 21.86 -12.05 32.50
C HIS A 84 22.64 -10.75 32.27
N ALA A 85 23.66 -10.60 33.11
CA ALA A 85 24.75 -9.65 32.97
C ALA A 85 25.94 -10.38 32.34
N SER A 86 26.42 -9.85 31.22
CA SER A 86 27.77 -9.96 30.63
C SER A 86 27.80 -8.84 29.58
N ASN A 87 28.36 -7.63 29.72
CA ASN A 87 29.65 -7.16 30.21
C ASN A 87 30.84 -7.98 29.67
N LEU A 88 31.53 -7.46 28.63
CA LEU A 88 32.94 -7.04 28.67
C LEU A 88 33.57 -6.94 27.25
N ASN A 89 33.90 -5.71 26.82
CA ASN A 89 35.09 -5.29 26.03
C ASN A 89 34.78 -3.90 25.45
N GLN A 90 35.23 -2.76 25.99
CA GLN A 90 36.60 -2.27 26.23
C GLN A 90 37.56 -2.34 25.01
N GLY A 91 38.06 -1.16 24.66
CA GLY A 91 39.03 -0.85 23.61
C GLY A 91 38.48 0.27 22.72
N GLY A 92 38.79 1.57 22.86
CA GLY A 92 39.98 2.21 23.42
C GLY A 92 40.75 2.91 22.30
N SER A 93 40.67 4.24 22.24
CA SER A 93 41.62 5.25 21.69
C SER A 93 40.79 6.47 21.23
N LEU A 94 40.77 7.61 21.94
CA LEU A 94 41.80 8.64 22.09
C LEU A 94 42.30 9.22 20.77
N GLN A 95 42.30 10.56 20.73
CA GLN A 95 42.94 11.47 19.77
C GLN A 95 42.14 11.66 18.46
N SER A 96 41.89 12.87 17.97
CA SER A 96 42.73 14.05 18.01
C SER A 96 41.91 15.33 17.87
N ARG A 97 42.45 16.38 18.52
CA ARG A 97 42.01 17.77 18.48
C ARG A 97 42.07 18.33 17.06
N SER A 98 41.13 19.22 16.76
CA SER A 98 41.33 20.30 15.79
C SER A 98 42.64 21.05 16.06
N PRO A 99 43.27 21.51 14.98
CA PRO A 99 43.45 22.94 14.86
C PRO A 99 42.93 23.45 13.49
N GLY A 100 42.44 24.68 13.50
CA GLY A 100 42.09 25.38 12.27
C GLY A 100 43.32 25.62 11.40
N ALA A 101 43.10 25.65 10.10
CA ALA A 101 43.98 26.32 9.16
C ALA A 101 43.13 26.85 8.00
N ALA A 102 43.13 28.17 7.89
CA ALA A 102 42.69 28.89 6.72
C ALA A 102 43.64 28.62 5.54
N GLY A 103 43.11 28.74 4.32
CA GLY A 103 43.90 28.94 3.10
C GLY A 103 44.46 27.66 2.47
N GLY A 104 43.96 27.31 1.29
CA GLY A 104 44.46 26.18 0.51
C GLY A 104 43.59 25.83 -0.70
N THR A 105 43.23 26.82 -1.50
CA THR A 105 42.95 26.59 -2.93
C THR A 105 44.28 26.26 -3.62
N GLU A 106 44.28 25.38 -4.63
CA GLU A 106 45.45 24.95 -5.44
C GLU A 106 46.23 23.72 -4.93
N HIS A 107 45.58 22.57 -4.73
CA HIS A 107 46.28 21.28 -4.89
C HIS A 107 45.30 20.12 -5.12
N ARG A 108 44.37 20.24 -6.09
CA ARG A 108 43.49 19.12 -6.48
C ARG A 108 43.63 18.67 -7.93
N ASP A 109 44.41 19.37 -8.75
CA ASP A 109 44.51 19.04 -10.17
C ASP A 109 45.57 17.96 -10.49
N ILE A 110 46.47 17.63 -9.56
CA ILE A 110 47.57 16.68 -9.84
C ILE A 110 47.16 15.21 -9.65
N ASP A 111 46.23 14.92 -8.74
CA ASP A 111 45.81 13.53 -8.49
C ASP A 111 44.88 12.98 -9.58
N ASP A 112 44.07 13.84 -10.22
CA ASP A 112 43.19 13.44 -11.32
C ASP A 112 43.95 13.18 -12.63
N GLU A 113 45.13 13.78 -12.81
CA GLU A 113 45.95 13.59 -14.01
C GLU A 113 46.74 12.26 -13.94
N MET A 114 47.28 11.90 -12.77
CA MET A 114 47.95 10.60 -12.59
C MET A 114 47.00 9.40 -12.72
N ALA A 115 45.73 9.55 -12.33
CA ALA A 115 44.72 8.49 -12.54
C ALA A 115 44.39 8.26 -14.02
N ARG A 116 44.48 9.29 -14.87
CA ARG A 116 44.18 9.20 -16.31
C ARG A 116 45.32 8.61 -17.14
N GLU A 117 46.57 8.78 -16.72
CA GLU A 117 47.72 8.22 -17.45
C GLU A 117 47.97 6.73 -17.13
N GLY A 118 47.67 6.28 -15.91
CA GLY A 118 47.80 4.86 -15.52
C GLY A 118 46.93 3.90 -16.36
N LEU A 119 45.74 4.33 -16.79
CA LEU A 119 44.83 3.49 -17.59
C LEU A 119 45.25 3.33 -19.05
N ARG A 120 46.03 4.26 -19.62
CA ARG A 120 46.42 4.19 -21.04
C ARG A 120 47.51 3.16 -21.31
N ARG A 121 48.30 2.78 -20.31
CA ARG A 121 49.42 1.83 -20.47
C ARG A 121 48.98 0.37 -20.59
N TRP A 122 47.72 0.05 -20.27
CA TRP A 122 47.17 -1.31 -20.25
C TRP A 122 46.28 -1.66 -21.45
N GLY A 123 46.30 -0.90 -22.55
CA GLY A 123 45.58 -1.25 -23.78
C GLY A 123 44.05 -1.41 -23.61
N VAL A 124 43.49 -0.96 -22.49
CA VAL A 124 42.06 -1.03 -22.20
C VAL A 124 41.38 0.08 -22.98
N THR A 125 41.10 -0.18 -24.25
CA THR A 125 40.20 0.65 -25.05
C THR A 125 38.86 0.73 -24.31
N GLY A 126 38.20 1.91 -24.34
CA GLY A 126 36.96 2.17 -23.58
C GLY A 126 35.82 1.15 -23.79
N SER A 127 35.91 0.32 -24.84
CA SER A 127 35.06 -0.84 -25.10
C SER A 127 35.07 -1.87 -23.96
N HIS A 128 36.22 -2.19 -23.37
CA HIS A 128 36.31 -3.23 -22.33
C HIS A 128 35.62 -2.83 -21.03
N ILE A 129 35.64 -1.54 -20.67
CA ILE A 129 34.96 -1.03 -19.47
C ILE A 129 33.44 -1.18 -19.61
N ALA A 130 32.89 -0.93 -20.80
CA ALA A 130 31.47 -1.14 -21.07
C ALA A 130 31.06 -2.62 -20.92
N TRP A 131 31.88 -3.55 -21.45
CA TRP A 131 31.60 -4.99 -21.33
C TRP A 131 31.68 -5.51 -19.90
N ILE A 132 32.62 -5.01 -19.08
CA ILE A 132 32.69 -5.34 -17.65
C ILE A 132 31.42 -4.87 -16.94
N GLY A 133 30.96 -3.65 -17.22
CA GLY A 133 29.71 -3.13 -16.65
C GLY A 133 28.50 -4.00 -16.98
N VAL A 134 28.36 -4.43 -18.24
CA VAL A 134 27.27 -5.34 -18.68
C VAL A 134 27.37 -6.70 -17.98
N ALA A 135 28.57 -7.27 -17.85
CA ALA A 135 28.78 -8.55 -17.18
C ALA A 135 28.38 -8.50 -15.70
N VAL A 136 28.70 -7.42 -14.99
CA VAL A 136 28.32 -7.23 -13.58
C VAL A 136 26.80 -7.11 -13.43
N ILE A 137 26.13 -6.34 -14.29
CA ILE A 137 24.66 -6.21 -14.26
C ILE A 137 23.99 -7.56 -14.54
N ALA A 138 24.49 -8.32 -15.53
CA ALA A 138 23.97 -9.65 -15.83
C ALA A 138 24.14 -10.61 -14.64
N ALA A 139 25.29 -10.60 -13.96
CA ALA A 139 25.52 -11.41 -12.77
C ALA A 139 24.54 -11.06 -11.63
N LEU A 140 24.28 -9.77 -11.39
CA LEU A 140 23.31 -9.32 -10.39
C LEU A 140 21.88 -9.79 -10.70
N ILE A 141 21.47 -9.75 -11.96
CA ILE A 141 20.14 -10.24 -12.39
C ILE A 141 20.02 -11.75 -12.16
N VAL A 142 21.06 -12.53 -12.44
CA VAL A 142 21.07 -13.98 -12.20
C VAL A 142 20.95 -14.29 -10.71
N VAL A 143 21.76 -13.62 -9.86
CA VAL A 143 21.70 -13.80 -8.39
C VAL A 143 20.32 -13.45 -7.85
N TRP A 144 19.75 -12.33 -8.28
CA TRP A 144 18.40 -11.92 -7.88
C TRP A 144 17.33 -12.94 -8.33
N SER A 145 17.43 -13.44 -9.56
CA SER A 145 16.48 -14.41 -10.12
C SER A 145 16.52 -15.74 -9.37
N VAL A 146 17.71 -16.24 -9.02
CA VAL A 146 17.87 -17.46 -8.21
C VAL A 146 17.29 -17.27 -6.81
N GLY A 147 17.56 -16.14 -6.15
CA GLY A 147 16.99 -15.83 -4.84
C GLY A 147 15.46 -15.75 -4.86
N HIS A 148 14.88 -15.10 -5.88
CA HIS A 148 13.43 -15.00 -6.04
C HIS A 148 12.78 -16.37 -6.33
N TRP A 149 13.46 -17.25 -7.06
CA TRP A 149 12.96 -18.60 -7.32
C TRP A 149 13.03 -19.49 -6.07
N GLN A 150 14.15 -19.46 -5.33
CA GLN A 150 14.29 -20.20 -4.07
C GLN A 150 13.29 -19.75 -3.00
N GLY A 151 13.02 -18.44 -2.90
CA GLY A 151 12.02 -17.92 -1.95
C GLY A 151 10.62 -18.51 -2.19
N ARG A 152 10.20 -18.63 -3.44
CA ARG A 152 8.90 -19.23 -3.79
C ARG A 152 8.82 -20.72 -3.47
N GLU A 153 9.90 -21.47 -3.65
CA GLU A 153 9.93 -22.89 -3.29
C GLU A 153 9.93 -23.12 -1.77
N GLN A 154 10.56 -22.25 -0.98
CA GLN A 154 10.48 -22.31 0.48
C GLN A 154 9.08 -21.99 1.00
N GLU A 155 8.36 -21.07 0.36
CA GLU A 155 6.98 -20.75 0.70
C GLU A 155 6.05 -21.93 0.42
N LYS A 156 6.20 -22.59 -0.74
CA LYS A 156 5.49 -23.84 -1.05
C LYS A 156 5.83 -24.94 -0.03
N ALA A 157 7.10 -25.10 0.32
CA ALA A 157 7.52 -26.11 1.30
C ALA A 157 6.91 -25.83 2.68
N ARG A 158 6.82 -24.56 3.11
CA ARG A 158 6.16 -24.16 4.37
C ARG A 158 4.65 -24.40 4.35
N LEU A 159 4.00 -24.13 3.23
CA LEU A 159 2.57 -24.39 3.07
C LEU A 159 2.29 -25.90 3.09
N LEU A 160 3.14 -26.70 2.45
CA LEU A 160 3.03 -28.16 2.47
C LEU A 160 3.36 -28.77 3.83
N SER A 161 4.31 -28.21 4.59
CA SER A 161 4.65 -28.70 5.93
C SER A 161 3.61 -28.35 7.00
N THR A 162 2.70 -27.41 6.73
CA THR A 162 1.61 -27.05 7.64
C THR A 162 0.42 -28.02 7.52
N VAL A 163 0.36 -28.81 6.44
CA VAL A 163 -0.61 -29.91 6.31
C VAL A 163 -0.02 -31.12 7.03
N ASP A 164 -0.43 -31.31 8.28
CA ASP A 164 -0.01 -32.45 9.10
C ASP A 164 -0.43 -33.76 8.40
N PRO A 165 0.52 -34.62 7.97
CA PRO A 165 0.20 -35.86 7.26
C PRO A 165 -0.52 -36.90 8.16
N GLY A 166 -0.69 -36.60 9.45
CA GLY A 166 -1.40 -37.44 10.41
C GLY A 166 -2.89 -37.13 10.57
N ASP A 167 -3.39 -35.99 10.09
CA ASP A 167 -4.82 -35.70 10.15
C ASP A 167 -5.49 -36.35 8.93
N PRO A 168 -6.27 -37.44 9.09
CA PRO A 168 -7.01 -38.01 7.98
C PRO A 168 -7.86 -36.88 7.40
N PRO A 169 -7.99 -36.77 6.07
CA PRO A 169 -8.83 -35.75 5.47
C PRO A 169 -10.18 -35.86 6.15
N ARG A 170 -10.55 -34.87 6.98
CA ARG A 170 -11.94 -34.68 7.36
C ARG A 170 -12.63 -34.57 6.03
N GLN A 171 -13.28 -35.66 5.62
CA GLN A 171 -14.30 -35.63 4.61
C GLN A 171 -15.27 -34.60 5.17
N VAL A 172 -15.16 -33.38 4.68
CA VAL A 172 -16.24 -32.42 4.76
C VAL A 172 -17.28 -33.09 3.88
N GLU A 173 -18.06 -33.97 4.53
CA GLU A 173 -19.21 -34.60 3.96
C GLU A 173 -20.00 -33.43 3.38
N PRO A 174 -20.09 -33.32 2.04
CA PRO A 174 -20.88 -32.25 1.45
C PRO A 174 -22.25 -32.44 2.07
N ASP A 175 -22.68 -31.45 2.85
CA ASP A 175 -23.94 -31.47 3.58
C ASP A 175 -25.02 -31.79 2.56
N ARG A 176 -25.32 -33.09 2.49
CA ARG A 176 -26.12 -33.68 1.43
C ARG A 176 -27.50 -33.32 1.90
N ALA A 177 -27.97 -32.19 1.39
CA ALA A 177 -29.34 -31.73 1.46
C ALA A 177 -30.23 -32.95 1.63
N ALA A 178 -30.71 -33.12 2.87
CA ALA A 178 -31.55 -34.23 3.24
C ALA A 178 -32.70 -34.24 2.24
N ALA A 179 -32.71 -35.29 1.41
CA ALA A 179 -33.84 -35.60 0.58
C ALA A 179 -35.03 -35.78 1.53
N ASP A 180 -35.94 -34.83 1.44
CA ASP A 180 -37.20 -34.77 2.16
C ASP A 180 -37.98 -36.07 1.89
N PRO A 181 -38.23 -36.92 2.91
CA PRO A 181 -39.05 -38.10 2.73
C PRO A 181 -40.51 -37.66 2.57
N LEU A 182 -41.00 -37.85 1.35
CA LEU A 182 -42.39 -37.95 0.96
C LEU A 182 -43.26 -38.67 2.02
N ALA A 183 -43.92 -37.94 2.95
CA ALA A 183 -45.14 -38.37 3.65
C ALA A 183 -45.71 -37.33 4.65
N LYS A 184 -46.70 -36.54 4.22
CA LYS A 184 -48.09 -36.49 4.75
C LYS A 184 -48.76 -35.17 4.35
N PRO A 185 -50.01 -35.20 3.84
CA PRO A 185 -50.75 -33.98 3.59
C PRO A 185 -51.05 -33.29 4.94
N PRO A 186 -50.73 -31.99 5.10
CA PRO A 186 -51.11 -31.26 6.29
C PRO A 186 -52.62 -30.99 6.26
N THR A 187 -53.30 -31.52 7.27
CA THR A 187 -54.59 -31.06 7.73
C THR A 187 -54.55 -29.54 7.88
N SER A 188 -55.48 -28.89 7.20
CA SER A 188 -55.83 -27.48 7.30
C SER A 188 -55.95 -27.07 8.77
N ASN A 189 -55.04 -26.19 9.22
CA ASN A 189 -55.25 -25.43 10.44
C ASN A 189 -55.08 -23.93 10.09
N PRO A 190 -56.16 -23.14 10.05
CA PRO A 190 -56.10 -21.71 9.78
C PRO A 190 -55.68 -20.98 11.06
N GLY A 191 -54.37 -20.95 11.32
CA GLY A 191 -53.76 -20.19 12.41
C GLY A 191 -52.97 -19.01 11.88
N ALA A 192 -53.64 -17.87 11.73
CA ALA A 192 -53.05 -16.61 11.35
C ALA A 192 -51.96 -16.18 12.35
N GLY A 193 -50.69 -16.24 11.93
CA GLY A 193 -49.54 -15.79 12.69
C GLY A 193 -48.45 -15.32 11.73
N LYS A 194 -48.70 -14.17 11.11
CA LYS A 194 -47.82 -13.47 10.16
C LYS A 194 -46.50 -13.10 10.87
N PRO A 195 -45.30 -13.62 10.50
CA PRO A 195 -44.04 -13.05 10.97
C PRO A 195 -43.76 -11.77 10.17
N GLU A 196 -44.47 -10.71 10.54
CA GLU A 196 -44.24 -9.33 10.09
C GLU A 196 -43.18 -8.70 10.98
N ASN A 197 -41.89 -8.99 10.72
CA ASN A 197 -40.81 -8.01 10.85
C ASN A 197 -39.44 -8.58 10.45
N SER A 198 -39.28 -8.96 9.18
CA SER A 198 -37.98 -8.78 8.53
C SER A 198 -37.81 -7.28 8.29
N GLY A 199 -37.55 -6.55 9.38
CA GLY A 199 -37.20 -5.15 9.35
C GLY A 199 -35.98 -5.03 8.46
N LYS A 200 -36.23 -4.57 7.23
CA LYS A 200 -35.24 -4.12 6.26
C LYS A 200 -34.41 -3.09 7.02
N GLN A 201 -33.31 -3.53 7.64
CA GLN A 201 -32.37 -2.65 8.31
C GLN A 201 -31.85 -1.75 7.21
N THR A 202 -32.48 -0.58 7.08
CA THR A 202 -31.99 0.52 6.29
C THR A 202 -30.54 0.67 6.70
N PRO A 203 -29.56 0.43 5.81
CA PRO A 203 -28.16 0.52 6.15
C PRO A 203 -27.96 1.88 6.81
N ALA A 204 -27.58 1.88 8.09
CA ALA A 204 -27.34 3.11 8.84
C ALA A 204 -26.49 4.01 7.94
N ALA A 205 -27.01 5.20 7.65
CA ALA A 205 -26.44 6.11 6.65
C ALA A 205 -24.95 6.19 6.90
N LYS A 206 -24.19 5.60 5.97
CA LYS A 206 -22.75 5.48 6.06
C LYS A 206 -22.22 6.90 6.29
N PRO A 207 -21.51 7.18 7.40
CA PRO A 207 -21.04 8.52 7.66
C PRO A 207 -20.24 8.95 6.44
N ALA A 208 -20.71 9.99 5.77
CA ALA A 208 -19.99 10.58 4.65
C ALA A 208 -18.70 11.16 5.24
N GLY A 209 -17.65 10.35 5.24
CA GLY A 209 -16.33 10.77 5.68
C GLY A 209 -15.94 11.94 4.78
N ALA A 210 -15.88 13.14 5.36
CA ALA A 210 -15.46 14.32 4.63
C ALA A 210 -14.08 14.03 4.02
N GLN A 211 -13.99 14.17 2.70
CA GLN A 211 -12.72 14.01 2.00
C GLN A 211 -11.75 15.04 2.58
N VAL A 212 -10.58 14.59 3.03
CA VAL A 212 -9.56 15.48 3.59
C VAL A 212 -9.05 16.37 2.46
N ALA A 213 -9.45 17.63 2.45
CA ALA A 213 -9.05 18.59 1.44
C ALA A 213 -7.64 19.10 1.75
N GLY A 214 -6.71 18.92 0.82
CA GLY A 214 -5.32 19.37 0.94
C GLY A 214 -4.39 18.38 1.63
N ASP A 215 -3.19 18.84 1.95
CA ASP A 215 -2.16 18.05 2.63
C ASP A 215 -2.35 18.13 4.16
N PRO A 216 -2.70 17.03 4.85
CA PRO A 216 -2.91 17.04 6.30
C PRO A 216 -1.59 17.00 7.10
N ARG A 217 -0.44 16.95 6.43
CA ARG A 217 0.87 16.81 7.07
C ARG A 217 1.28 18.08 7.82
N LYS A 218 1.75 17.90 9.05
CA LYS A 218 2.34 18.93 9.91
C LYS A 218 3.79 18.56 10.21
N PRO A 219 4.76 19.48 10.05
CA PRO A 219 6.15 19.20 10.36
C PRO A 219 6.33 18.63 11.78
N GLY A 220 7.10 17.55 11.91
CA GLY A 220 7.37 16.89 13.19
C GLY A 220 6.32 15.88 13.65
N PHE A 221 5.21 15.72 12.93
CA PHE A 221 4.19 14.70 13.24
C PHE A 221 4.52 13.37 12.54
N ASN A 222 4.17 12.26 13.20
CA ASN A 222 4.27 10.91 12.68
C ASN A 222 2.93 10.51 12.05
N TYR A 223 2.98 10.03 10.82
CA TYR A 223 1.82 9.59 10.05
C TYR A 223 1.94 8.12 9.70
N PHE A 224 0.83 7.40 9.72
CA PHE A 224 0.81 6.02 9.24
C PHE A 224 0.76 6.01 7.72
N THR A 225 1.88 5.66 7.10
CA THR A 225 2.00 5.48 5.66
C THR A 225 1.53 4.09 5.28
N VAL A 226 0.48 4.03 4.48
CA VAL A 226 -0.19 2.80 4.08
C VAL A 226 0.51 2.18 2.88
N GLN A 227 0.84 3.01 1.90
CA GLN A 227 1.51 2.60 0.66
C GLN A 227 2.29 3.78 0.08
N GLN A 228 3.43 3.49 -0.54
CA GLN A 228 4.29 4.46 -1.21
C GLN A 228 4.40 4.17 -2.71
N VAL A 229 4.95 5.12 -3.47
CA VAL A 229 5.30 5.00 -4.91
C VAL A 229 4.07 4.69 -5.77
N LEU A 230 2.99 5.43 -5.56
CA LEU A 230 1.75 5.31 -6.31
C LEU A 230 1.62 6.43 -7.36
N HIS A 231 0.89 6.11 -8.43
CA HIS A 231 0.34 7.12 -9.33
C HIS A 231 -0.73 7.96 -8.60
N TYR A 232 -0.91 9.22 -9.01
CA TYR A 232 -1.85 10.12 -8.34
C TYR A 232 -3.29 9.57 -8.33
N SER A 233 -3.75 9.05 -9.48
CA SER A 233 -5.10 8.48 -9.61
C SER A 233 -5.32 7.30 -8.66
N THR A 234 -4.35 6.38 -8.58
CA THR A 234 -4.38 5.24 -7.68
C THR A 234 -4.33 5.68 -6.22
N ALA A 235 -3.43 6.59 -5.85
CA ALA A 235 -3.31 7.10 -4.49
C ALA A 235 -4.62 7.77 -4.03
N ARG A 236 -5.23 8.59 -4.91
CA ARG A 236 -6.52 9.25 -4.63
C ARG A 236 -7.65 8.24 -4.44
N ALA A 237 -7.77 7.26 -5.34
CA ALA A 237 -8.80 6.22 -5.24
C ALA A 237 -8.62 5.38 -3.95
N THR A 238 -7.39 5.05 -3.59
CA THR A 238 -7.08 4.35 -2.33
C THR A 238 -7.46 5.20 -1.11
N ALA A 239 -7.07 6.47 -1.07
CA ALA A 239 -7.41 7.37 0.04
C ALA A 239 -8.93 7.56 0.19
N GLU A 240 -9.66 7.67 -0.93
CA GLU A 240 -11.12 7.75 -0.96
C GLU A 240 -11.77 6.45 -0.46
N PHE A 241 -11.26 5.29 -0.88
CA PHE A 241 -11.73 4.01 -0.38
C PHE A 241 -11.51 3.87 1.12
N MET A 242 -10.33 4.24 1.63
CA MET A 242 -10.03 4.20 3.06
C MET A 242 -10.95 5.11 3.86
N THR A 243 -11.15 6.35 3.40
CA THR A 243 -12.03 7.34 4.04
C THR A 243 -13.47 6.84 4.06
N THR A 244 -13.93 6.27 2.95
CA THR A 244 -15.24 5.64 2.81
C THR A 244 -15.41 4.45 3.76
N ASN A 245 -14.33 3.76 4.13
CA ASN A 245 -14.36 2.66 5.11
C ASN A 245 -14.06 3.10 6.55
N GLY A 246 -14.11 4.41 6.84
CA GLY A 246 -13.98 4.95 8.19
C GLY A 246 -12.53 5.16 8.66
N VAL A 247 -11.56 5.16 7.75
CA VAL A 247 -10.17 5.52 8.02
C VAL A 247 -9.83 6.79 7.24
N PRO A 248 -9.86 7.98 7.87
CA PRO A 248 -9.54 9.23 7.20
C PRO A 248 -8.13 9.16 6.60
N ALA A 249 -8.02 9.25 5.27
CA ALA A 249 -6.77 9.10 4.56
C ALA A 249 -6.61 10.18 3.49
N ALA A 250 -5.36 10.51 3.16
CA ALA A 250 -5.01 11.48 2.14
C ALA A 250 -3.91 10.94 1.22
N ALA A 251 -4.00 11.30 -0.06
CA ALA A 251 -2.93 11.09 -1.03
C ALA A 251 -2.00 12.29 -1.00
N VAL A 252 -0.73 12.08 -0.68
CA VAL A 252 0.27 13.14 -0.54
C VAL A 252 1.47 12.89 -1.45
N PRO A 253 2.09 13.96 -2.01
CA PRO A 253 3.31 13.80 -2.79
C PRO A 253 4.47 13.35 -1.91
N MET A 254 5.32 12.48 -2.45
CA MET A 254 6.59 12.07 -1.88
C MET A 254 7.67 13.11 -2.19
N GLY A 255 8.59 13.28 -1.23
CA GLY A 255 9.72 14.21 -1.29
C GLY A 255 9.43 15.55 -0.61
N ASP A 256 10.48 16.37 -0.54
CA ASP A 256 10.56 17.69 0.13
C ASP A 256 9.62 18.74 -0.51
N LYS A 257 8.97 18.38 -1.62
CA LYS A 257 7.97 19.22 -2.25
C LYS A 257 6.67 19.12 -1.44
N THR A 258 6.58 20.01 -0.47
CA THR A 258 5.41 20.36 0.36
C THR A 258 4.17 20.75 -0.45
N VAL A 259 4.32 21.06 -1.74
CA VAL A 259 3.24 21.64 -2.54
C VAL A 259 2.72 20.64 -3.56
N ASP A 260 1.47 20.23 -3.37
CA ASP A 260 0.64 19.62 -4.41
C ASP A 260 0.48 20.62 -5.57
N THR A 261 1.41 20.56 -6.52
CA THR A 261 1.35 21.38 -7.72
C THR A 261 0.50 20.69 -8.79
N PRO A 262 -0.33 21.44 -9.53
CA PRO A 262 -1.06 20.90 -10.69
C PRO A 262 -0.15 20.15 -11.68
N GLN A 263 1.11 20.56 -11.79
CA GLN A 263 2.13 19.88 -12.61
C GLN A 263 2.47 18.47 -12.13
N LEU A 264 2.59 18.23 -10.81
CA LEU A 264 2.83 16.89 -10.27
C LEU A 264 1.64 15.97 -10.52
N ARG A 265 0.42 16.50 -10.43
CA ARG A 265 -0.81 15.77 -10.79
C ARG A 265 -0.85 15.43 -12.28
N ALA A 266 -0.48 16.38 -13.14
CA ALA A 266 -0.50 16.20 -14.60
C ALA A 266 0.54 15.18 -15.10
N ASN A 267 1.74 15.15 -14.51
CA ASN A 267 2.82 14.27 -14.95
C ASN A 267 2.61 12.78 -14.59
N ASN A 268 1.62 12.47 -13.74
CA ASN A 268 1.26 11.13 -13.28
C ASN A 268 2.47 10.23 -12.91
N LYS A 269 3.56 10.79 -12.39
CA LYS A 269 4.73 10.02 -11.95
C LYS A 269 4.39 9.26 -10.67
N PRO A 270 4.95 8.05 -10.44
CA PRO A 270 4.71 7.26 -9.23
C PRO A 270 5.44 7.87 -8.02
N THR A 271 4.95 9.03 -7.60
CA THR A 271 5.56 9.95 -6.62
C THR A 271 4.57 10.30 -5.51
N TRP A 272 3.53 9.49 -5.34
CA TRP A 272 2.50 9.71 -4.33
C TRP A 272 2.53 8.60 -3.29
N LYS A 273 2.23 8.94 -2.05
CA LYS A 273 1.99 7.99 -0.97
C LYS A 273 0.61 8.23 -0.36
N VAL A 274 0.02 7.20 0.23
CA VAL A 274 -1.23 7.32 0.98
C VAL A 274 -0.92 7.26 2.46
N ILE A 275 -1.39 8.25 3.19
CA ILE A 275 -1.24 8.34 4.64
C ILE A 275 -2.60 8.39 5.32
N VAL A 276 -2.67 7.88 6.55
CA VAL A 276 -3.79 8.17 7.45
C VAL A 276 -3.67 9.63 7.88
N ALA A 277 -4.75 10.40 7.76
CA ALA A 277 -4.74 11.85 7.99
C ALA A 277 -4.54 12.22 9.47
N GLU A 278 -4.89 11.31 10.40
CA GLU A 278 -4.61 11.45 11.81
C GLU A 278 -3.11 11.20 12.09
N GLY A 279 -2.36 12.28 12.34
CA GLY A 279 -0.96 12.23 12.72
C GLY A 279 -0.76 12.44 14.22
N PHE A 280 0.34 11.92 14.76
CA PHE A 280 0.73 12.06 16.17
C PHE A 280 1.99 12.92 16.30
N ASP A 281 1.99 13.88 17.22
CA ASP A 281 3.23 14.54 17.62
C ASP A 281 4.15 13.56 18.35
N SER A 282 5.39 13.97 18.64
CA SER A 282 6.36 13.07 19.31
C SER A 282 5.88 12.60 20.68
N LYS A 283 5.07 13.40 21.39
CA LYS A 283 4.51 13.03 22.70
C LYS A 283 3.31 12.08 22.57
N GLY A 284 2.47 12.29 21.56
CA GLY A 284 1.30 11.48 21.25
C GLY A 284 1.60 10.16 20.56
N TYR A 285 2.84 9.92 20.13
CA TYR A 285 3.23 8.67 19.45
C TYR A 285 2.97 7.41 20.30
N SER A 286 3.06 7.52 21.62
CA SER A 286 2.74 6.42 22.55
C SER A 286 1.25 6.25 22.84
N SER A 287 0.37 6.99 22.15
CA SER A 287 -1.07 6.92 22.35
C SER A 287 -1.63 5.52 22.02
N PRO A 288 -2.58 4.99 22.80
CA PRO A 288 -3.29 3.74 22.47
C PRO A 288 -4.07 3.84 21.15
N ARG A 289 -4.31 5.07 20.66
CA ARG A 289 -4.96 5.30 19.36
C ARG A 289 -4.12 4.83 18.17
N ARG A 290 -2.79 4.79 18.32
CA ARG A 290 -1.85 4.39 17.28
C ARG A 290 -2.11 2.95 16.78
N PRO A 291 -2.05 1.90 17.63
CA PRO A 291 -2.35 0.54 17.20
C PRO A 291 -3.80 0.38 16.70
N GLU A 292 -4.78 1.12 17.24
CA GLU A 292 -6.16 1.06 16.73
C GLU A 292 -6.26 1.51 15.27
N LEU A 293 -5.56 2.58 14.89
CA LEU A 293 -5.51 3.07 13.51
C LEU A 293 -4.79 2.09 12.59
N GLU A 294 -3.68 1.49 13.04
CA GLU A 294 -3.00 0.44 12.29
C GLU A 294 -3.94 -0.75 12.00
N THR A 295 -4.62 -1.27 13.03
CA THR A 295 -5.55 -2.39 12.87
C THR A 295 -6.70 -2.05 11.95
N LYS A 296 -7.26 -0.83 12.05
CA LYS A 296 -8.31 -0.37 11.13
C LYS A 296 -7.79 -0.25 9.70
N ALA A 297 -6.65 0.38 9.49
CA ALA A 297 -6.04 0.51 8.16
C ALA A 297 -5.76 -0.86 7.53
N LYS A 298 -5.21 -1.82 8.29
CA LYS A 298 -4.98 -3.20 7.88
C LYS A 298 -6.29 -3.92 7.51
N THR A 299 -7.33 -3.76 8.31
CA THR A 299 -8.66 -4.36 8.05
C THR A 299 -9.28 -3.83 6.77
N VAL A 300 -9.14 -2.53 6.52
CA VAL A 300 -9.58 -1.90 5.28
C VAL A 300 -8.73 -2.36 4.09
N GLY A 301 -7.43 -2.54 4.28
CA GLY A 301 -6.54 -3.09 3.26
C GLY A 301 -6.87 -4.49 2.81
N MET A 302 -7.20 -5.38 3.74
CA MET A 302 -7.67 -6.72 3.39
C MET A 302 -8.96 -6.68 2.57
N LYS A 303 -9.83 -5.68 2.78
CA LYS A 303 -11.02 -5.48 1.94
C LYS A 303 -10.65 -4.94 0.57
N TRP A 304 -9.72 -4.00 0.50
CA TRP A 304 -9.23 -3.45 -0.76
C TRP A 304 -8.56 -4.50 -1.64
N ALA A 305 -7.70 -5.36 -1.07
CA ALA A 305 -7.02 -6.42 -1.81
C ALA A 305 -7.96 -7.47 -2.43
N ARG A 306 -9.21 -7.54 -1.97
CA ARG A 306 -10.27 -8.39 -2.57
C ARG A 306 -11.03 -7.69 -3.69
N ASP A 307 -10.95 -6.36 -3.78
CA ASP A 307 -11.53 -5.60 -4.89
C ASP A 307 -10.68 -5.85 -6.13
N PRO A 308 -11.26 -6.14 -7.31
CA PRO A 308 -10.49 -6.27 -8.56
C PRO A 308 -9.66 -5.03 -8.92
N LYS A 309 -9.98 -3.87 -8.35
CA LYS A 309 -9.18 -2.64 -8.47
C LYS A 309 -8.01 -2.58 -7.50
N GLY A 310 -8.02 -3.39 -6.45
CA GLY A 310 -7.04 -3.40 -5.38
C GLY A 310 -5.87 -4.33 -5.62
N GLY A 311 -4.89 -3.87 -6.40
CA GLY A 311 -3.65 -4.62 -6.66
C GLY A 311 -2.59 -4.52 -5.55
N PHE A 312 -2.91 -3.93 -4.40
CA PHE A 312 -1.95 -3.64 -3.33
C PHE A 312 -2.46 -4.12 -1.98
N ASP A 313 -1.55 -4.70 -1.19
CA ASP A 313 -1.79 -5.06 0.21
C ASP A 313 -1.34 -3.91 1.12
N PHE A 314 -2.19 -3.51 2.07
CA PHE A 314 -1.91 -2.46 3.04
C PHE A 314 -1.42 -3.01 4.39
N SER A 315 -1.15 -4.32 4.47
CA SER A 315 -0.67 -4.98 5.68
C SER A 315 0.72 -4.47 6.13
N SER A 316 1.52 -3.97 5.19
CA SER A 316 2.91 -3.55 5.36
C SER A 316 3.09 -2.05 5.67
N GLY A 317 2.01 -1.35 6.04
CA GLY A 317 2.09 0.06 6.42
C GLY A 317 3.01 0.32 7.61
N PHE A 318 3.61 1.50 7.65
CA PHE A 318 4.58 1.90 8.67
C PHE A 318 4.42 3.36 9.09
N TRP A 319 4.89 3.70 10.30
CA TRP A 319 4.91 5.08 10.77
C TRP A 319 6.13 5.81 10.24
N ASP A 320 5.88 6.99 9.68
CA ASP A 320 6.92 7.86 9.13
C ASP A 320 6.75 9.27 9.69
N LYS A 321 7.86 9.87 10.12
CA LYS A 321 7.87 11.23 10.64
C LYS A 321 7.93 12.20 9.47
N TYR A 322 7.02 13.16 9.43
CA TYR A 322 7.04 14.16 8.38
C TYR A 322 8.09 15.24 8.67
N GLU A 323 9.12 15.25 7.84
CA GLU A 323 10.15 16.27 7.76
C GLU A 323 10.02 16.92 6.37
N PRO A 324 9.66 18.21 6.28
CA PRO A 324 9.40 18.89 5.01
C PRO A 324 10.67 19.20 4.23
#